data_AF-A0A1Y5JY84-F1
#
_entry.id   AF-A0A1Y5JY84-F1
#
_cell.length_a   1.000
_cell.length_b   1.000
_cell.length_c   1.000
_cell.angle_alpha   90.00
_cell.angle_beta   90.00
_cell.angle_gamma   90.00
#
_symmetry.space_group_name_H-M   'P 1'
#
loop_
_entity.id
_entity.type
_entity.pdbx_description
1 polymer ?
#
loop_
_entity_poly.entity_id
_entity_poly.type
_entity_poly.pdbx_seq_one_letter_code
_entity_poly.pdbx_strand_id
1 'polypeptide(L)' 'HYGFLANACRKRKLGLINAQASATPTKAVKPKVEQEPLIPHWPCQSCKAGILRFIGVMNLDGATNKIARTS' A
#
# COMPACT_ATOMS: atom_id res chain seq x y z
N HIS A 1 32.66 -3.83 -27.70
CA HIS A 1 32.82 -3.26 -26.34
C HIS A 1 32.04 -1.95 -26.27
N TYR A 2 30.78 -1.96 -25.80
CA TYR A 2 29.85 -0.80 -25.86
C TYR A 2 29.80 0.04 -24.58
N GLY A 3 30.76 -0.17 -23.66
CA GLY A 3 30.78 0.49 -22.36
C GLY A 3 30.77 2.03 -22.44
N PHE A 4 31.33 2.60 -23.51
CA PHE A 4 31.28 4.04 -23.76
C PHE A 4 29.85 4.57 -23.98
N LEU A 5 29.05 3.88 -24.81
CA LEU A 5 27.65 4.25 -25.08
C LEU A 5 26.78 4.08 -23.83
N ALA A 6 26.99 2.99 -23.09
CA ALA A 6 26.31 2.76 -21.82
C ALA A 6 26.62 3.86 -20.79
N ASN A 7 27.88 4.27 -20.70
CA ASN A 7 28.29 5.36 -19.80
C ASN A 7 27.73 6.72 -20.26
N ALA A 8 27.69 7.00 -21.56
CA ALA A 8 27.11 8.23 -22.11
C ALA A 8 25.60 8.32 -21.84
N CYS A 9 24.87 7.21 -22.05
CA CYS A 9 23.44 7.12 -21.74
C CYS A 9 23.17 7.34 -20.24
N ARG A 10 23.97 6.69 -19.37
CA ARG A 10 23.87 6.84 -17.91
C ARG A 10 24.11 8.28 -17.48
N LYS A 11 25.16 8.93 -18.00
CA LYS A 11 25.47 10.34 -17.70
C LYS A 11 24.34 11.28 -18.13
N ARG A 12 23.76 11.08 -19.32
CA ARG A 12 22.62 11.87 -19.80
C ARG A 12 21.40 11.70 -18.90
N LYS A 13 21.06 10.46 -18.53
CA LYS A 13 19.94 10.16 -17.62
C LYS A 13 20.12 10.82 -16.26
N LEU A 14 21.33 10.73 -15.68
CA LEU A 14 21.64 11.38 -14.39
C LEU A 14 21.54 12.91 -14.47
N GLY A 15 21.99 13.52 -15.58
CA GLY A 15 21.84 14.95 -15.80
C GLY A 15 20.38 15.41 -15.76
N LEU A 16 19.47 14.67 -16.39
CA LEU A 16 18.04 14.98 -16.38
C LEU A 16 17.42 14.84 -14.99
N ILE A 17 17.75 13.77 -14.25
CA ILE A 17 17.26 13.55 -12.88
C ILE A 17 17.72 14.70 -11.97
N ASN A 18 18.99 15.09 -12.05
CA ASN A 18 19.53 16.15 -11.21
C ASN A 18 18.91 17.51 -11.56
N ALA A 19 18.73 17.81 -12.85
CA ALA A 19 18.08 19.05 -13.29
C ALA A 19 16.63 19.13 -12.78
N GLN A 20 15.89 18.02 -12.84
CA GLN A 20 14.55 17.94 -12.29
C GLN A 20 14.54 18.11 -10.76
N ALA A 21 15.42 17.39 -10.05
CA ALA A 21 15.55 17.48 -8.60
C ALA A 21 15.97 18.87 -8.10
N SER A 22 16.77 19.62 -8.88
CA SER A 22 17.14 21.00 -8.56
C SER A 22 16.05 22.02 -8.92
N ALA A 23 15.28 21.77 -9.98
CA ALA A 23 14.25 22.69 -10.46
C ALA A 23 12.94 22.57 -9.69
N THR A 24 12.61 21.38 -9.19
CA THR A 24 11.54 21.21 -8.22
C THR A 24 12.10 21.41 -6.82
N PRO A 25 11.67 22.42 -6.04
CA PRO A 25 11.87 22.38 -4.61
C PRO A 25 11.21 21.08 -4.18
N THR A 26 12.02 20.09 -3.79
CA THR A 26 11.51 18.89 -3.15
C THR A 26 10.95 19.40 -1.83
N LYS A 27 9.69 19.85 -1.85
CA LYS A 27 8.92 19.99 -0.63
C LYS A 27 9.06 18.63 -0.01
N ALA A 28 9.82 18.54 1.08
CA ALA A 28 9.90 17.35 1.87
C ALA A 28 8.44 16.97 2.10
N VAL A 29 7.97 15.96 1.36
CA VAL A 29 6.66 15.41 1.56
C VAL A 29 6.84 14.78 2.92
N LYS A 30 6.47 15.53 3.96
CA LYS A 30 6.26 14.98 5.28
C LYS A 30 5.50 13.69 5.01
N PRO A 31 5.99 12.53 5.47
CA PRO A 31 5.27 11.29 5.25
C PRO A 31 3.84 11.60 5.62
N LYS A 32 2.94 11.49 4.62
CA LYS A 32 1.52 11.56 4.88
C LYS A 32 1.35 10.41 5.84
N VAL A 33 1.25 10.74 7.13
CA VAL A 33 0.66 9.85 8.10
C VAL A 33 -0.75 9.76 7.57
N GLU A 34 -0.93 8.83 6.63
CA GLU A 34 -2.20 8.23 6.36
C GLU A 34 -2.66 7.86 7.75
N GLN A 35 -3.62 8.63 8.26
CA GLN A 35 -4.37 8.21 9.42
C GLN A 35 -4.94 6.89 8.95
N GLU A 36 -4.23 5.81 9.28
CA GLU A 36 -4.74 4.48 9.20
C GLU A 36 -6.09 4.62 9.89
N PRO A 37 -7.22 4.46 9.17
CA PRO A 37 -8.50 4.47 9.84
C PRO A 37 -8.31 3.50 11.00
N LEU A 38 -8.59 3.96 12.22
CA LEU A 38 -8.50 3.16 13.44
C LEU A 38 -9.51 2.03 13.29
N ILE A 39 -9.23 1.06 12.43
CA ILE A 39 -10.00 -0.15 12.26
C ILE A 39 -9.75 -0.85 13.58
N PRO A 40 -10.79 -1.04 14.40
CA PRO A 40 -10.62 -1.72 15.67
C PRO A 40 -10.01 -3.09 15.39
N HIS A 41 -8.75 -3.27 15.81
CA HIS A 41 -8.04 -4.51 15.65
C HIS A 41 -8.59 -5.50 16.68
N TRP A 42 -9.46 -6.40 16.24
CA TRP A 42 -9.94 -7.51 17.06
C TRP A 42 -9.12 -8.76 16.71
N PRO A 43 -8.05 -9.07 17.47
CA PRO A 43 -7.34 -10.32 17.27
C PRO A 43 -8.29 -11.48 17.54
N CYS A 44 -8.26 -12.51 16.69
CA CYS A 44 -9.01 -13.73 16.95
C CYS A 44 -8.56 -14.37 18.28
N GLN A 45 -9.50 -14.63 19.19
CA GLN A 45 -9.21 -15.19 20.51
C GLN A 45 -8.56 -16.59 20.44
N SER A 46 -8.82 -17.34 19.36
CA SER A 46 -8.28 -18.71 19.20
C SER A 46 -6.96 -18.76 18.45
N CYS A 47 -6.83 -18.07 17.30
CA CYS A 47 -5.64 -18.22 16.45
C CYS A 47 -4.61 -17.10 16.61
N LYS A 48 -4.96 -15.93 17.17
CA LYS A 48 -4.10 -14.74 17.35
C LYS A 48 -3.35 -14.24 16.09
N ALA A 49 -3.62 -14.83 14.92
CA ALA A 49 -2.84 -14.65 13.69
C ALA A 49 -3.64 -13.96 12.57
N GLY A 50 -4.82 -13.40 12.87
CA GLY A 50 -5.68 -12.76 11.88
C GLY A 50 -6.47 -11.58 12.44
N ILE A 51 -6.84 -10.66 11.55
CA ILE A 51 -7.61 -9.46 11.87
C ILE A 51 -9.09 -9.74 11.57
N LEU A 52 -9.95 -9.72 12.60
CA LEU A 52 -11.40 -9.74 12.39
C LEU A 52 -11.86 -8.36 11.90
N ARG A 53 -12.49 -8.30 10.74
CA ARG A 53 -13.13 -7.10 10.20
C ARG A 53 -14.62 -7.18 10.49
N PHE A 54 -15.17 -6.14 11.12
CA PHE A 54 -16.61 -6.00 11.26
C PHE A 54 -17.22 -5.61 9.90
N ILE A 55 -18.08 -6.46 9.34
CA ILE A 55 -18.71 -6.24 8.02
C ILE A 55 -20.14 -5.70 8.18
N GLY A 56 -20.85 -6.05 9.27
CA GLY A 56 -22.20 -5.56 9.58
C GLY A 56 -22.98 -6.49 10.52
N VAL A 57 -24.12 -6.01 11.04
CA VAL A 57 -25.10 -6.83 11.76
C VAL A 57 -26.15 -7.32 10.76
N MET A 58 -26.40 -8.63 10.73
CA MET A 58 -27.50 -9.18 9.93
C MET A 58 -28.68 -9.50 10.84
N ASN A 59 -29.85 -8.92 10.53
CA ASN A 59 -31.11 -9.34 11.13
C ASN A 59 -31.46 -10.69 10.54
N LEU A 60 -31.52 -11.72 11.39
CA LEU A 60 -31.74 -13.09 10.97
C LEU A 60 -33.25 -13.32 10.78
N ASP A 61 -33.81 -12.75 9.72
CA ASP A 61 -35.21 -12.94 9.37
C ASP A 61 -35.33 -14.25 8.59
N GLY A 62 -35.24 -15.39 9.30
CA GLY A 62 -35.83 -16.69 8.93
C GLY A 62 -35.54 -17.33 7.56
N ALA A 63 -34.69 -16.79 6.69
CA ALA A 63 -34.41 -17.35 5.37
C ALA A 63 -32.93 -17.68 5.21
N THR A 64 -32.65 -18.98 5.33
CA THR A 64 -31.35 -19.63 5.16
C THR A 64 -30.58 -19.12 3.92
N ASN A 65 -29.54 -18.34 4.14
CA ASN A 65 -28.50 -18.15 3.13
C ASN A 65 -27.29 -19.01 3.52
N LYS A 66 -27.08 -20.08 2.74
CA LYS A 66 -25.89 -20.93 2.82
C LYS A 66 -24.68 -20.08 2.45
N ILE A 67 -23.98 -19.56 3.45
CA ILE A 67 -22.64 -19.00 3.24
C ILE A 67 -21.72 -20.22 3.03
N ALA A 68 -21.42 -20.52 1.77
CA ALA A 68 -20.44 -21.53 1.42
C ALA A 68 -19.08 -21.11 1.98
N ARG A 69 -18.54 -21.94 2.87
CA ARG A 69 -17.22 -21.76 3.47
C ARG A 69 -16.20 -22.20 2.43
N THR A 70 -15.51 -21.27 1.78
CA THR A 70 -14.38 -21.63 0.90
C THR A 70 -13.18 -21.95 1.80
N SER A 71 -12.67 -23.18 1.67
CA SER A 71 -11.43 -23.65 2.30
C SER A 71 -10.21 -22.96 1.73
#